data_AF-A0A1H4G9I6-F1
#
_entry.id   AF-A0A1H4G9I6-F1
#
_cell.length_a   1.000
_cell.length_b   1.000
_cell.length_c   1.000
_cell.angle_alpha   90.00
_cell.angle_beta   90.00
_cell.angle_gamma   90.00
#
_symmetry.space_group_name_H-M   'P 1'
#
loop_
_entity.id
_entity.type
_entity.pdbx_description
1 polymer ?
#
loop_
_entity_poly.entity_id
_entity_poly.type
_entity_poly.pdbx_seq_one_letter_code
_entity_poly.pdbx_strand_id
1 'polypeptide(L)' 'MSMMGGSMVINMILWIVILGFLIYGVVLLILKPFEKREDSTMEILKERLARGEIDYQEFEEKKKVLKSNN' A
#
# COMPACT_ATOMS: atom_id res chain seq x y z
N MET A 1 -7.47 52.28 -5.67
CA MET A 1 -8.31 51.06 -5.72
C MET A 1 -7.63 50.05 -6.63
N SER A 2 -6.77 49.18 -6.09
CA SER A 2 -6.03 48.19 -6.88
C SER A 2 -5.50 47.07 -5.97
N MET A 3 -6.40 46.31 -5.35
CA MET A 3 -6.04 45.14 -4.52
C MET A 3 -7.01 43.95 -4.72
N MET A 4 -7.57 43.79 -5.93
CA MET A 4 -8.48 42.67 -6.23
C MET A 4 -7.89 41.61 -7.19
N GLY A 5 -6.64 41.76 -7.65
CA GLY A 5 -6.00 40.81 -8.56
C GLY A 5 -5.24 39.66 -7.87
N GLY A 6 -4.60 39.93 -6.73
CA GLY A 6 -3.72 38.95 -6.07
C GLY A 6 -4.46 37.77 -5.43
N SER A 7 -5.66 38.01 -4.89
CA SER A 7 -6.47 36.97 -4.25
C SER A 7 -6.97 35.91 -5.21
N MET A 8 -7.22 36.27 -6.47
CA MET A 8 -7.72 35.34 -7.49
C MET A 8 -6.63 34.37 -7.96
N VAL A 9 -5.40 34.86 -8.09
CA VAL A 9 -4.23 34.04 -8.47
C VAL A 9 -3.86 33.06 -7.35
N ILE A 10 -3.87 33.51 -6.10
CA ILE A 10 -3.59 32.66 -4.94
C ILE A 10 -4.61 31.51 -4.85
N ASN A 11 -5.90 31.80 -5.08
CA ASN A 11 -6.95 30.80 -5.04
C ASN A 11 -6.75 29.73 -6.14
N MET A 12 -6.40 30.16 -7.37
CA MET A 12 -6.13 29.26 -8.49
C MET A 12 -4.95 28.32 -8.21
N ILE A 13 -3.87 28.84 -7.64
CA ILE A 13 -2.69 28.02 -7.26
C ILE A 13 -3.08 27.01 -6.17
N LEU A 14 -3.87 27.42 -5.19
CA LEU A 14 -4.37 26.54 -4.13
C LEU A 14 -5.16 25.34 -4.68
N TRP A 15 -6.03 25.56 -5.67
CA TRP A 15 -6.79 24.48 -6.32
C TRP A 15 -5.89 23.51 -7.08
N ILE A 16 -4.88 24.01 -7.79
CA ILE A 16 -3.90 23.19 -8.51
C ILE A 16 -3.11 22.32 -7.52
N VAL A 17 -2.70 22.90 -6.39
CA VAL A 17 -1.98 22.17 -5.33
C VAL A 17 -2.86 21.09 -4.71
N ILE A 18 -4.12 21.40 -4.39
CA ILE A 18 -5.08 20.43 -3.84
C ILE A 18 -5.30 19.26 -4.80
N LEU A 19 -5.51 19.54 -6.08
CA LEU A 19 -5.72 18.51 -7.09
C LEU A 19 -4.45 17.67 -7.30
N GLY A 20 -3.28 18.31 -7.30
CA GLY A 20 -1.99 17.63 -7.35
C GLY A 20 -1.77 16.71 -6.15
N PHE A 21 -2.15 17.14 -4.95
CA PHE A 21 -2.04 16.34 -3.72
C PHE A 21 -2.98 15.13 -3.75
N LEU A 22 -4.20 15.30 -4.29
CA LEU A 22 -5.16 14.21 -4.47
C LEU A 22 -4.59 13.13 -5.38
N ILE A 23 -4.08 13.52 -6.55
CA ILE A 23 -3.46 12.61 -7.53
C ILE A 23 -2.22 11.95 -6.91
N TYR A 24 -1.34 12.73 -6.28
CA TYR A 24 -0.14 12.23 -5.62
C TYR A 24 -0.47 11.21 -4.53
N GLY A 25 -1.50 11.46 -3.72
CA GLY A 25 -1.96 10.53 -2.69
C GLY A 25 -2.45 9.20 -3.28
N VAL A 26 -3.23 9.24 -4.35
CA VAL A 26 -3.71 8.03 -5.06
C VAL A 26 -2.55 7.28 -5.71
N VAL A 27 -1.65 7.99 -6.39
CA VAL A 27 -0.45 7.43 -7.01
C VAL A 27 0.44 6.77 -5.95
N LEU A 28 0.63 7.41 -4.79
CA LEU A 28 1.43 6.85 -3.70
C LEU A 28 0.75 5.65 -3.02
N LEU A 29 -0.58 5.60 -2.97
CA LEU A 29 -1.34 4.43 -2.47
C LEU A 29 -1.29 3.23 -3.43
N ILE A 30 -1.23 3.48 -4.74
CA ILE A 30 -1.10 2.42 -5.76
C ILE A 30 0.36 1.98 -5.92
N LEU A 31 1.30 2.92 -5.89
CA LEU A 31 2.75 2.67 -6.01
C LEU A 31 3.43 2.29 -4.70
N LYS A 32 2.77 2.40 -3.54
CA LYS A 32 3.10 1.52 -2.42
C LYS A 32 2.44 0.18 -2.73
N PRO A 33 3.13 -0.79 -3.38
CA PRO A 33 2.75 -2.17 -3.14
C PRO A 33 2.84 -2.29 -1.63
N PHE A 34 1.70 -2.52 -0.99
CA PHE A 34 1.62 -2.84 0.41
C PHE A 34 2.84 -3.69 0.76
N GLU A 35 3.61 -3.29 1.77
CA GLU A 35 4.67 -4.07 2.40
C GLU A 35 4.08 -5.32 3.09
N LYS A 36 3.23 -6.04 2.39
CA LYS A 36 2.57 -7.30 2.74
C LYS A 36 3.44 -8.46 2.26
N ARG A 37 4.77 -8.35 2.41
CA ARG A 37 5.65 -9.51 2.19
C ARG A 37 5.31 -10.64 3.18
N GLU A 38 4.84 -10.28 4.37
CA GLU A 38 4.26 -11.24 5.33
C GLU A 38 3.00 -11.91 4.79
N ASP A 39 1.99 -11.14 4.36
CA ASP A 39 0.74 -11.71 3.85
C ASP A 39 1.00 -12.57 2.61
N SER A 40 1.87 -12.13 1.70
CA SER A 40 2.21 -12.89 0.50
C SER A 40 2.90 -14.22 0.83
N THR A 41 3.81 -14.26 1.81
CA THR A 41 4.48 -15.52 2.20
C THR A 41 3.52 -16.50 2.87
N MET A 42 2.61 -15.99 3.70
CA MET A 42 1.57 -16.81 4.34
C MET A 42 0.54 -17.32 3.33
N GLU A 43 0.19 -16.50 2.34
CA GLU A 43 -0.74 -16.84 1.27
C GLU A 43 -0.16 -17.92 0.34
N ILE A 44 1.11 -17.81 -0.03
CA ILE A 44 1.84 -18.83 -0.80
C ILE A 44 1.91 -20.16 -0.01
N LEU A 45 2.17 -20.12 1.30
CA LEU A 45 2.18 -21.33 2.13
C LEU A 45 0.82 -22.04 2.16
N LYS A 46 -0.27 -21.28 2.30
CA LYS A 46 -1.63 -21.84 2.26
C LYS A 46 -1.96 -22.43 0.89
N GLU A 47 -1.54 -21.77 -0.18
CA GLU A 47 -1.76 -22.27 -1.54
C GLU A 47 -1.06 -23.61 -1.78
N ARG A 48 0.18 -23.77 -1.30
CA ARG A 48 0.93 -25.04 -1.42
C ARG A 48 0.32 -26.17 -0.60
N LEU A 49 -0.24 -25.87 0.58
CA LEU A 49 -1.00 -26.84 1.37
C LEU A 49 -2.27 -27.28 0.63
N ALA A 50 -3.01 -26.34 0.03
CA ALA A 50 -4.21 -26.64 -0.75
C ALA A 50 -3.93 -27.45 -2.02
N ARG A 51 -2.76 -27.24 -2.63
CA ARG A 51 -2.25 -28.04 -3.75
C ARG A 51 -1.71 -29.42 -3.31
N GLY A 52 -1.54 -29.65 -2.01
CA GLY A 52 -0.97 -30.89 -1.47
C GLY A 52 0.55 -31.02 -1.69
N GLU A 53 1.25 -29.92 -2.00
CA GLU A 53 2.71 -29.92 -2.18
C GLU A 53 3.47 -29.98 -0.85
N ILE A 54 2.80 -29.64 0.26
CA ILE A 54 3.34 -29.69 1.62
C ILE A 54 2.34 -30.38 2.54
N ASP A 55 2.85 -31.06 3.55
CA ASP A 55 2.01 -31.68 4.58
C ASP A 55 1.58 -30.66 5.66
N TYR A 56 0.52 -30.99 6.41
CA TYR A 56 0.05 -30.17 7.53
C TYR A 56 1.15 -29.94 8.59
N GLN A 57 2.02 -30.92 8.83
CA GLN A 57 3.14 -30.76 9.75
C GLN A 57 4.14 -29.71 9.27
N GLU A 58 4.53 -29.76 7.99
CA GLU A 58 5.45 -28.78 7.39
C GLU A 58 4.86 -27.37 7.36
N PHE A 59 3.55 -27.25 7.14
CA PHE A 59 2.84 -25.97 7.17
C PHE A 59 2.92 -25.32 8.56
N GLU A 60 2.66 -26.09 9.63
CA GLU A 60 2.70 -25.59 11.00
C GLU A 60 4.09 -25.16 11.45
N GLU A 61 5.14 -25.88 11.05
CA GLU A 61 6.53 -25.48 11.31
C GLU A 61 6.89 -24.17 10.61
N LYS A 62 6.62 -24.07 9.30
CA LYS A 62 6.94 -22.87 8.51
C LYS A 62 6.14 -21.65 8.96
N LYS A 63 4.87 -21.84 9.34
CA LYS A 63 4.02 -20.78 9.90
C LYS A 63 4.57 -20.22 11.22
N LYS A 64 5.09 -21.08 12.11
CA LYS A 64 5.71 -20.66 13.38
C LYS A 64 7.01 -19.89 13.14
N VAL A 65 7.84 -20.34 12.21
CA VAL A 65 9.09 -19.67 11.83
C VAL A 65 8.82 -18.28 11.27
N LEU A 66 7.82 -18.13 10.40
CA LEU A 66 7.45 -16.83 9.83
C LEU A 66 6.87 -15.87 10.85
N LYS A 67 6.05 -16.36 11.79
CA LYS A 67 5.45 -15.53 12.85
C LYS A 67 6.46 -15.08 13.91
N SER A 68 7.60 -15.78 14.04
CA SER A 68 8.63 -15.48 15.03
C SER A 68 9.72 -14.52 14.51
N ASN A 69 9.78 -14.25 13.21
CA ASN A 69 10.78 -13.40 12.56
C ASN A 69 10.25 -12.00 12.21
N ASN A 70 9.16 -11.57 12.85
CA ASN A 70 8.54 -10.24 12.74
C ASN A 70 8.36 -9.65 14.15
#